data_AF-A0A534QHQ6-F1
#
_entry.id   AF-A0A534QHQ6-F1
#
_cell.length_a   1.000
_cell.length_b   1.000
_cell.length_c   1.000
_cell.angle_alpha   90.00
_cell.angle_beta   90.00
_cell.angle_gamma   90.00
#
_symmetry.space_group_name_H-M   'P 1'
#
loop_
_entity.id
_entity.type
_entity.pdbx_description
1 polymer ?
#
loop_
_entity_poly.entity_id
_entity_poly.type
_entity_poly.pdbx_seq_one_letter_code
_entity_poly.pdbx_strand_id
1 'polypeptide(L)'
;MTRDIPLIILLAATLGLASASGDCPADAFQPSNFQCRPEAGACDMAETCSGSGPDCPPDAFRPSGTVCRAPAGSCDVTENCDGAGPDCPPDAFQPSGTVCRPATGDCDLSETCSGGSPACPPDELQPNGAVCRPGAGVCDPAEICDGVNVACPPDTFAPDGTPCNDGSACTANDACFRGVCVGTTNVDACLDDFFCYRTRLSAGETAFVPIPGVHLVDQFEDLNFDVVKPRFLCAPADKNSQGTIDPATHLRAYLIRAVRGSPRPTPHTNILVTNQIGDIHVDTIRPDLLLVPTAKSLTSPPPAPPDPQSENVDHYKCYKVHLTPHTPTFPTRVFVTVADQFTSPAKTLRLVRPKHLCTPVEKNGEAVKNPTVHLMCYLAHGRPRTPTTTGVFLRDQFGPARVDRVGESELCIPSQKSVP
;
A
#
# COMPACT_ATOMS: atom_id res chain seq x y z
N MET A 1 23.49 6.69 -101.67
CA MET A 1 24.64 5.77 -101.57
C MET A 1 24.06 4.40 -101.29
N THR A 2 23.84 3.64 -102.37
CA THR A 2 24.66 2.45 -102.76
C THR A 2 24.37 1.27 -101.82
N ARG A 3 23.57 0.29 -102.29
CA ARG A 3 24.01 -0.97 -102.97
C ARG A 3 24.45 -2.01 -101.91
N ASP A 4 24.03 -3.27 -101.87
CA ASP A 4 23.92 -4.25 -102.95
C ASP A 4 23.03 -5.48 -102.58
N ILE A 5 22.48 -6.07 -103.65
CA ILE A 5 21.92 -7.42 -103.92
C ILE A 5 23.08 -8.47 -103.87
N PRO A 6 22.98 -9.84 -103.73
CA PRO A 6 22.04 -10.84 -104.30
C PRO A 6 21.66 -11.98 -103.30
N LEU A 7 20.97 -13.09 -103.59
CA LEU A 7 20.89 -13.95 -104.78
C LEU A 7 19.66 -14.88 -104.74
N ILE A 8 19.17 -15.15 -105.94
CA ILE A 8 18.07 -16.01 -106.39
C ILE A 8 18.33 -17.51 -106.12
N ILE A 9 17.31 -18.26 -105.68
CA ILE A 9 17.06 -19.65 -106.11
C ILE A 9 15.55 -19.87 -106.32
N LEU A 10 15.19 -20.17 -107.57
CA LEU A 10 13.91 -20.74 -108.03
C LEU A 10 13.60 -22.06 -107.30
N LEU A 11 12.32 -22.33 -107.02
CA LEU A 11 11.68 -23.54 -107.58
C LEU A 11 10.14 -23.51 -107.46
N ALA A 12 9.52 -23.74 -108.63
CA ALA A 12 8.23 -24.38 -108.88
C ALA A 12 6.94 -23.77 -108.27
N ALA A 13 6.33 -22.90 -109.07
CA ALA A 13 4.88 -22.78 -109.10
C ALA A 13 4.27 -24.03 -109.75
N THR A 14 3.44 -24.77 -109.01
CA THR A 14 2.39 -25.60 -109.58
C THR A 14 1.07 -24.86 -109.37
N LEU A 15 0.54 -24.30 -110.46
CA LEU A 15 -0.86 -23.88 -110.56
C LEU A 15 -1.74 -25.10 -110.33
N GLY A 16 -2.42 -25.13 -109.19
CA GLY A 16 -3.66 -25.88 -109.01
C GLY A 16 -4.83 -24.90 -109.10
N LEU A 17 -5.50 -24.84 -110.25
CA LEU A 17 -6.86 -24.33 -110.31
C LEU A 17 -7.76 -25.32 -109.57
N ALA A 18 -8.53 -24.85 -108.59
CA ALA A 18 -9.75 -25.53 -108.15
C ALA A 18 -10.78 -24.50 -107.69
N SER A 19 -11.91 -24.53 -108.40
CA SER A 19 -13.25 -24.09 -108.02
C SER A 19 -13.44 -22.74 -107.33
N ALA A 20 -14.11 -21.85 -108.06
CA ALA A 20 -15.11 -20.97 -107.46
C ALA A 20 -16.21 -21.82 -106.81
N SER A 21 -16.04 -22.19 -105.55
CA SER A 21 -17.17 -22.20 -104.64
C SER A 21 -17.28 -20.78 -104.08
N GLY A 22 -18.49 -20.25 -104.00
CA GLY A 22 -18.76 -18.93 -103.42
C GLY A 22 -18.60 -18.92 -101.90
N ASP A 23 -17.55 -19.57 -101.38
CA ASP A 23 -17.31 -19.71 -99.96
C ASP A 23 -16.12 -18.80 -99.57
N CYS A 24 -16.33 -17.96 -98.57
CA CYS A 24 -15.27 -17.12 -98.00
C CYS A 24 -14.11 -17.98 -97.45
N PRO A 25 -12.87 -17.46 -97.41
CA PRO A 25 -11.77 -18.10 -96.68
C PRO A 25 -12.21 -18.47 -95.27
N ALA A 26 -11.76 -19.63 -94.76
CA ALA A 26 -12.08 -20.06 -93.40
C ALA A 26 -11.63 -19.00 -92.39
N ASP A 27 -12.48 -18.72 -91.40
CA ASP A 27 -12.14 -17.79 -90.31
C ASP A 27 -10.86 -18.25 -89.59
N ALA A 28 -9.95 -17.30 -89.34
CA ALA A 28 -8.74 -17.54 -88.57
C ALA A 28 -8.88 -16.91 -87.17
N PHE A 29 -8.60 -17.69 -86.13
CA PHE A 29 -8.59 -17.19 -84.75
C PHE A 29 -7.26 -16.52 -84.41
N GLN A 30 -7.31 -15.56 -83.47
CA GLN A 30 -6.10 -14.94 -82.89
C GLN A 30 -5.24 -15.99 -82.16
N PRO A 31 -3.91 -15.80 -82.03
CA PRO A 31 -3.03 -16.76 -81.36
C PRO A 31 -3.34 -16.89 -79.87
N SER A 32 -2.91 -17.99 -79.24
CA SER A 32 -3.25 -18.36 -77.86
C SER A 32 -2.69 -17.44 -76.76
N ASN A 33 -1.95 -16.40 -77.14
CA ASN A 33 -1.38 -15.38 -76.26
C ASN A 33 -1.91 -13.98 -76.58
N PHE A 34 -2.85 -13.85 -77.51
CA PHE A 34 -3.49 -12.57 -77.81
C PHE A 34 -4.41 -12.19 -76.66
N GLN A 35 -4.13 -11.06 -76.00
CA GLN A 35 -4.96 -10.53 -74.94
C GLN A 35 -6.31 -10.08 -75.52
N CYS A 36 -7.36 -10.84 -75.22
CA CYS A 36 -8.71 -10.55 -75.70
C CYS A 36 -9.53 -9.71 -74.70
N ARG A 37 -9.13 -9.69 -73.43
CA ARG A 37 -9.67 -8.80 -72.41
C ARG A 37 -8.54 -8.28 -71.48
N PRO A 38 -8.41 -6.96 -71.30
CA PRO A 38 -7.48 -6.40 -70.33
C PRO A 38 -8.04 -6.40 -68.92
N GLU A 39 -7.15 -6.34 -67.92
CA GLU A 39 -7.52 -6.17 -66.51
C GLU A 39 -8.35 -4.89 -66.33
N ALA A 40 -9.53 -5.02 -65.72
CA ALA A 40 -10.47 -3.95 -65.41
C ALA A 40 -10.26 -3.34 -64.01
N GLY A 41 -9.52 -4.01 -63.13
CA GLY A 41 -9.23 -3.53 -61.77
C GLY A 41 -8.13 -4.33 -61.06
N ALA A 42 -7.78 -3.93 -59.84
CA ALA A 42 -6.67 -4.53 -59.08
C ALA A 42 -6.91 -6.01 -58.69
N CYS A 43 -8.16 -6.47 -58.74
CA CYS A 43 -8.56 -7.84 -58.48
C CYS A 43 -8.84 -8.65 -59.75
N ASP A 44 -8.57 -8.08 -60.92
CA ASP A 44 -8.82 -8.71 -62.21
C ASP A 44 -7.57 -9.40 -62.78
N MET A 45 -7.76 -10.35 -63.68
CA MET A 45 -6.69 -10.95 -64.48
C MET A 45 -6.96 -10.74 -65.96
N ALA A 46 -5.92 -10.55 -66.78
CA ALA A 46 -6.10 -10.46 -68.22
C ALA A 46 -6.38 -11.83 -68.86
N GLU A 47 -7.39 -11.94 -69.70
CA GLU A 47 -7.64 -13.14 -70.50
C GLU A 47 -6.95 -13.10 -71.86
N THR A 48 -6.34 -14.23 -72.22
CA THR A 48 -5.79 -14.48 -73.55
C THR A 48 -6.66 -15.45 -74.33
N CYS A 49 -6.77 -15.26 -75.64
CA CYS A 49 -7.44 -16.22 -76.53
C CYS A 49 -6.90 -17.64 -76.33
N SER A 50 -7.73 -18.65 -76.50
CA SER A 50 -7.27 -20.05 -76.53
C SER A 50 -6.64 -20.44 -77.88
N GLY A 51 -6.87 -19.64 -78.92
CA GLY A 51 -6.49 -19.94 -80.30
C GLY A 51 -7.36 -20.98 -80.99
N SER A 52 -8.43 -21.46 -80.34
CA SER A 52 -9.28 -22.55 -80.83
C SER A 52 -10.76 -22.19 -81.00
N GLY A 53 -11.14 -20.93 -80.77
CA GLY A 53 -12.53 -20.47 -80.88
C GLY A 53 -12.66 -18.94 -81.00
N PRO A 54 -13.86 -18.45 -81.34
CA PRO A 54 -14.12 -17.02 -81.56
C PRO A 54 -14.27 -16.21 -80.27
N ASP A 55 -14.60 -16.87 -79.16
CA ASP A 55 -14.90 -16.22 -77.89
C ASP A 55 -13.66 -16.13 -76.99
N CYS A 56 -13.53 -15.00 -76.29
CA CYS A 56 -12.58 -14.85 -75.19
C CYS A 56 -13.04 -15.75 -74.01
N PRO A 57 -12.12 -16.31 -73.19
CA PRO A 57 -12.49 -17.05 -71.99
C PRO A 57 -13.40 -16.27 -71.04
N PRO A 58 -14.11 -16.94 -70.11
CA PRO A 58 -14.84 -16.29 -69.03
C PRO A 58 -13.91 -15.38 -68.20
N ASP A 59 -14.49 -14.34 -67.61
CA ASP A 59 -13.78 -13.41 -66.73
C ASP A 59 -13.12 -14.15 -65.56
N ALA A 60 -11.81 -13.97 -65.38
CA ALA A 60 -11.05 -14.62 -64.33
C ALA A 60 -10.54 -13.58 -63.33
N PHE A 61 -11.00 -13.67 -62.09
CA PHE A 61 -10.56 -12.78 -61.02
C PHE A 61 -9.43 -13.41 -60.20
N ARG A 62 -8.62 -12.56 -59.57
CA ARG A 62 -7.60 -12.97 -58.61
C ARG A 62 -8.26 -13.74 -57.46
N PRO A 63 -7.60 -14.78 -56.91
CA PRO A 63 -8.21 -15.60 -55.87
C PRO A 63 -8.50 -14.81 -54.60
N SER A 64 -9.54 -15.24 -53.87
CA SER A 64 -9.89 -14.68 -52.57
C SER A 64 -8.69 -14.65 -51.62
N GLY A 65 -8.50 -13.52 -50.94
CA GLY A 65 -7.33 -13.32 -50.06
C GLY A 65 -6.11 -12.71 -50.77
N THR A 66 -6.14 -12.49 -52.08
CA THR A 66 -5.07 -11.74 -52.77
C THR A 66 -5.09 -10.29 -52.31
N VAL A 67 -3.99 -9.80 -51.74
CA VAL A 67 -3.87 -8.39 -51.32
C VAL A 67 -3.95 -7.49 -52.55
N CYS A 68 -4.97 -6.64 -52.61
CA CYS A 68 -5.16 -5.67 -53.70
C CYS A 68 -4.83 -4.24 -53.27
N ARG A 69 -4.85 -3.97 -51.96
CA ARG A 69 -4.31 -2.75 -51.37
C ARG A 69 -3.63 -3.09 -50.05
N ALA A 70 -2.39 -2.63 -49.92
CA ALA A 70 -1.62 -2.77 -48.70
C ALA A 70 -1.94 -1.59 -47.76
N PRO A 71 -1.84 -1.80 -46.44
CA PRO A 71 -2.13 -0.76 -45.46
C PRO A 71 -1.17 0.43 -45.63
N ALA A 72 -1.71 1.63 -45.72
CA ALA A 72 -0.98 2.89 -45.87
C ALA A 72 -0.45 3.45 -44.54
N GLY A 73 -0.82 2.85 -43.40
CA GLY A 73 -0.32 3.19 -42.07
C GLY A 73 -0.75 2.20 -40.99
N SER A 74 -0.36 2.46 -39.74
CA SER A 74 -0.66 1.58 -38.60
C SER A 74 -2.14 1.54 -38.20
N CYS A 75 -2.95 2.48 -38.70
CA CYS A 75 -4.40 2.52 -38.52
C CYS A 75 -5.18 2.06 -39.76
N ASP A 76 -4.49 1.43 -40.71
CA ASP A 76 -5.09 0.95 -41.93
C ASP A 76 -5.29 -0.58 -41.90
N VAL A 77 -6.34 -1.05 -42.56
CA VAL A 77 -6.57 -2.49 -42.75
C VAL A 77 -5.98 -2.89 -44.11
N THR A 78 -5.72 -4.17 -44.29
CA THR A 78 -5.35 -4.70 -45.61
C THR A 78 -6.60 -5.09 -46.36
N GLU A 79 -6.77 -4.62 -47.60
CA GLU A 79 -7.84 -5.07 -48.47
C GLU A 79 -7.40 -6.23 -49.36
N ASN A 80 -8.26 -7.24 -49.39
CA ASN A 80 -8.06 -8.44 -50.17
C ASN A 80 -9.19 -8.61 -51.17
N CYS A 81 -8.87 -9.11 -52.36
CA CYS A 81 -9.86 -9.54 -53.34
C CYS A 81 -10.78 -10.59 -52.73
N ASP A 82 -12.06 -10.53 -53.06
CA ASP A 82 -13.06 -11.52 -52.65
C ASP A 82 -13.07 -12.76 -53.57
N GLY A 83 -12.49 -12.63 -54.77
CA GLY A 83 -12.46 -13.65 -55.82
C GLY A 83 -13.71 -13.68 -56.71
N ALA A 84 -14.56 -12.65 -56.63
CA ALA A 84 -15.84 -12.58 -57.33
C ALA A 84 -15.98 -11.37 -58.26
N GLY A 85 -15.06 -10.39 -58.21
CA GLY A 85 -15.08 -9.24 -59.08
C GLY A 85 -13.72 -8.58 -59.33
N PRO A 86 -13.67 -7.59 -60.25
CA PRO A 86 -12.44 -6.95 -60.70
C PRO A 86 -11.92 -5.87 -59.74
N ASP A 87 -12.79 -5.32 -58.88
CA ASP A 87 -12.48 -4.20 -58.00
C ASP A 87 -11.99 -4.67 -56.63
N CYS A 88 -11.01 -3.95 -56.07
CA CYS A 88 -10.63 -4.08 -54.67
C CYS A 88 -11.75 -3.49 -53.78
N PRO A 89 -12.05 -4.07 -52.60
CA PRO A 89 -13.08 -3.51 -51.73
C PRO A 89 -12.72 -2.08 -51.27
N PRO A 90 -13.71 -1.32 -50.75
CA PRO A 90 -13.46 0.01 -50.23
C PRO A 90 -12.41 0.02 -49.12
N ASP A 91 -11.64 1.10 -49.07
CA ASP A 91 -10.61 1.37 -48.05
C ASP A 91 -11.22 1.25 -46.63
N ALA A 92 -10.63 0.38 -45.81
CA ALA A 92 -11.12 0.12 -44.46
C ALA A 92 -10.06 0.47 -43.41
N PHE A 93 -10.45 1.19 -42.36
CA PHE A 93 -9.54 1.59 -41.29
C PHE A 93 -9.74 0.76 -40.03
N GLN A 94 -8.70 0.70 -39.20
CA GLN A 94 -8.78 0.12 -37.86
C GLN A 94 -9.89 0.81 -37.04
N PRO A 95 -10.61 0.08 -36.17
CA PRO A 95 -11.66 0.67 -35.34
C PRO A 95 -11.17 1.83 -34.47
N SER A 96 -12.06 2.79 -34.20
CA SER A 96 -11.77 3.89 -33.27
C SER A 96 -11.37 3.36 -31.89
N GLY A 97 -10.30 3.88 -31.30
CA GLY A 97 -9.77 3.41 -30.02
C GLY A 97 -8.72 2.28 -30.12
N THR A 98 -8.42 1.78 -31.33
CA THR A 98 -7.31 0.81 -31.51
C THR A 98 -5.98 1.49 -31.25
N VAL A 99 -5.21 1.02 -30.26
CA VAL A 99 -3.88 1.60 -29.94
C VAL A 99 -2.93 1.38 -31.10
N CYS A 100 -2.45 2.46 -31.71
CA CYS A 100 -1.51 2.42 -32.83
C CYS A 100 -0.08 2.77 -32.42
N ARG A 101 0.09 3.51 -31.31
CA ARG A 101 1.36 3.68 -30.62
C ARG A 101 1.13 3.56 -29.11
N PRO A 102 1.78 2.61 -28.42
CA PRO A 102 1.70 2.52 -26.98
C PRO A 102 2.59 3.59 -26.32
N ALA A 103 2.20 4.03 -25.13
CA ALA A 103 3.04 4.89 -24.30
C ALA A 103 4.38 4.20 -23.96
N THR A 104 5.47 4.97 -24.01
CA THR A 104 6.84 4.50 -23.77
C THR A 104 7.42 4.96 -22.43
N GLY A 105 6.64 5.68 -21.62
CA GLY A 105 6.94 6.05 -20.25
C GLY A 105 5.74 6.68 -19.55
N ASP A 106 5.86 6.97 -18.25
CA ASP A 106 4.75 7.49 -17.43
C ASP A 106 4.24 8.88 -17.86
N CYS A 107 5.06 9.62 -18.62
CA CYS A 107 4.74 10.94 -19.16
C CYS A 107 4.38 10.91 -20.66
N ASP A 108 4.13 9.73 -21.21
CA ASP A 108 3.75 9.52 -22.60
C ASP A 108 2.26 9.12 -22.68
N LEU A 109 1.53 9.61 -23.68
CA LEU A 109 0.18 9.13 -23.96
C LEU A 109 0.24 7.95 -24.92
N SER A 110 -0.85 7.19 -25.00
CA SER A 110 -1.02 6.20 -26.06
C SER A 110 -1.94 6.77 -27.12
N GLU A 111 -1.54 6.73 -28.38
CA GLU A 111 -2.37 7.18 -29.48
C GLU A 111 -3.23 6.05 -29.98
N THR A 112 -4.46 6.41 -30.30
CA THR A 112 -5.46 5.50 -30.80
C THR A 112 -5.94 5.94 -32.17
N CYS A 113 -6.20 4.96 -33.03
CA CYS A 113 -6.79 5.19 -34.34
C CYS A 113 -8.11 5.91 -34.19
N SER A 114 -8.36 6.89 -35.06
CA SER A 114 -9.62 7.64 -35.07
C SER A 114 -10.80 6.84 -35.64
N GLY A 115 -10.51 5.78 -36.42
CA GLY A 115 -11.50 5.03 -37.20
C GLY A 115 -11.76 5.57 -38.60
N GLY A 116 -11.07 6.64 -39.02
CA GLY A 116 -11.28 7.29 -40.31
C GLY A 116 -10.00 7.73 -41.04
N SER A 117 -8.84 7.30 -40.58
CA SER A 117 -7.53 7.66 -41.14
C SER A 117 -6.59 6.45 -41.09
N PRO A 118 -5.78 6.22 -42.14
CA PRO A 118 -4.78 5.16 -42.15
C PRO A 118 -3.57 5.46 -41.23
N ALA A 119 -3.32 6.75 -40.96
CA ALA A 119 -2.24 7.19 -40.09
C ALA A 119 -2.67 7.22 -38.61
N CYS A 120 -1.76 6.80 -37.73
CA CYS A 120 -1.86 7.07 -36.29
C CYS A 120 -1.80 8.59 -36.05
N PRO A 121 -2.53 9.14 -35.07
CA PRO A 121 -2.35 10.52 -34.65
C PRO A 121 -0.89 10.83 -34.29
N PRO A 122 -0.49 12.12 -34.33
CA PRO A 122 0.82 12.54 -33.82
C PRO A 122 1.03 12.10 -32.38
N ASP A 123 2.28 11.78 -32.05
CA ASP A 123 2.73 11.46 -30.69
C ASP A 123 2.43 12.63 -29.74
N GLU A 124 1.65 12.35 -28.69
CA GLU A 124 1.31 13.30 -27.65
C GLU A 124 1.88 12.87 -26.29
N LEU A 125 2.41 13.84 -25.54
CA LEU A 125 2.88 13.63 -24.19
C LEU A 125 1.83 14.06 -23.18
N GLN A 126 1.96 13.54 -21.95
CA GLN A 126 1.22 14.07 -20.82
C GLN A 126 1.47 15.58 -20.67
N PRO A 127 0.45 16.38 -20.28
CA PRO A 127 0.63 17.82 -20.15
C PRO A 127 1.62 18.17 -19.03
N ASN A 128 2.29 19.32 -19.17
CA ASN A 128 3.14 19.86 -18.12
C ASN A 128 2.35 20.01 -16.80
N GLY A 129 2.86 19.41 -15.73
CA GLY A 129 2.20 19.37 -14.42
C GLY A 129 1.38 18.11 -14.15
N ALA A 130 1.23 17.19 -15.12
CA ALA A 130 0.63 15.89 -14.86
C ALA A 130 1.50 15.10 -13.87
N VAL A 131 0.91 14.59 -12.79
CA VAL A 131 1.63 13.79 -11.80
C VAL A 131 1.92 12.40 -12.38
N CYS A 132 3.20 12.06 -12.51
CA CYS A 132 3.64 10.74 -12.98
C CYS A 132 4.11 9.84 -11.82
N ARG A 133 4.57 10.42 -10.70
CA ARG A 133 4.78 9.70 -9.44
C ARG A 133 4.11 10.47 -8.30
N PRO A 134 3.10 9.90 -7.61
CA PRO A 134 2.52 10.51 -6.43
C PRO A 134 3.55 10.57 -5.30
N GLY A 135 3.60 11.71 -4.59
CA GLY A 135 4.47 11.86 -3.43
C GLY A 135 3.93 11.17 -2.17
N ALA A 136 4.82 10.71 -1.28
CA ALA A 136 4.50 10.10 0.02
C ALA A 136 4.55 11.07 1.21
N GLY A 137 4.26 12.35 0.99
CA GLY A 137 4.08 13.35 2.05
C GLY A 137 4.99 14.56 1.91
N VAL A 138 5.22 15.31 2.99
CA VAL A 138 6.02 16.54 2.93
C VAL A 138 7.50 16.29 2.64
N CYS A 139 7.99 15.08 2.90
CA CYS A 139 9.38 14.69 2.67
C CYS A 139 9.62 14.05 1.30
N ASP A 140 8.55 13.68 0.59
CA ASP A 140 8.56 13.00 -0.69
C ASP A 140 7.52 13.67 -1.61
N PRO A 141 7.89 14.78 -2.28
CA PRO A 141 6.99 15.50 -3.17
C PRO A 141 6.63 14.67 -4.40
N ALA A 142 5.50 14.98 -5.04
CA ALA A 142 5.13 14.31 -6.29
C ALA A 142 6.02 14.77 -7.46
N GLU A 143 6.44 13.82 -8.30
CA GLU A 143 7.04 14.14 -9.59
C GLU A 143 5.98 14.39 -10.66
N ILE A 144 6.25 15.42 -11.46
CA ILE A 144 5.38 15.88 -12.53
C ILE A 144 6.08 15.80 -13.88
N CYS A 145 5.31 15.50 -14.92
CA CYS A 145 5.74 15.59 -16.30
C CYS A 145 6.02 17.04 -16.67
N ASP A 146 7.06 17.26 -17.46
CA ASP A 146 7.42 18.59 -17.99
C ASP A 146 6.73 18.91 -19.32
N GLY A 147 6.00 17.94 -19.89
CA GLY A 147 5.37 18.03 -21.21
C GLY A 147 6.34 17.88 -22.39
N VAL A 148 7.56 17.38 -22.14
CA VAL A 148 8.63 17.24 -23.14
C VAL A 148 9.28 15.85 -23.10
N ASN A 149 9.46 15.27 -21.93
CA ASN A 149 10.06 13.95 -21.76
C ASN A 149 9.00 12.86 -21.55
N VAL A 150 9.18 11.71 -22.21
CA VAL A 150 8.30 10.52 -22.04
C VAL A 150 8.46 9.85 -20.67
N ALA A 151 9.63 9.99 -20.05
CA ALA A 151 9.92 9.43 -18.74
C ALA A 151 9.56 10.43 -17.63
N CYS A 152 9.00 9.92 -16.54
CA CYS A 152 8.88 10.69 -15.30
C CYS A 152 10.28 11.11 -14.81
N PRO A 153 10.46 12.34 -14.28
CA PRO A 153 11.74 12.72 -13.72
C PRO A 153 12.17 11.78 -12.57
N PRO A 154 13.48 11.73 -12.26
CA PRO A 154 13.99 10.96 -11.15
C PRO A 154 13.28 11.32 -9.84
N ASP A 155 13.11 10.33 -8.99
CA ASP A 155 12.55 10.48 -7.64
C ASP A 155 13.42 11.42 -6.80
N THR A 156 12.82 12.50 -6.29
CA THR A 156 13.53 13.53 -5.53
C THR A 156 12.88 13.81 -4.19
N PHE A 157 13.64 13.61 -3.12
CA PHE A 157 13.17 13.88 -1.77
C PHE A 157 13.41 15.33 -1.35
N ALA A 158 12.59 15.80 -0.39
CA ALA A 158 12.90 17.03 0.32
C ALA A 158 14.29 16.92 0.98
N PRO A 159 15.06 18.02 1.07
CA PRO A 159 16.38 18.00 1.69
C PRO A 159 16.36 17.43 3.10
N ASP A 160 17.37 16.62 3.43
CA ASP A 160 17.55 16.13 4.80
C ASP A 160 17.59 17.31 5.78
N GLY A 161 16.83 17.24 6.87
CA GLY A 161 16.67 18.34 7.83
C GLY A 161 15.49 19.28 7.56
N THR A 162 14.76 19.12 6.44
CA THR A 162 13.55 19.90 6.18
C THR A 162 12.52 19.64 7.29
N PRO A 163 11.99 20.67 7.98
CA PRO A 163 11.01 20.47 9.03
C PRO A 163 9.77 19.75 8.50
N CYS A 164 9.35 18.72 9.22
CA CYS A 164 8.13 17.98 8.93
C CYS A 164 7.39 17.67 10.25
N ASN A 165 6.30 16.93 10.18
CA ASN A 165 5.62 16.41 11.37
C ASN A 165 5.17 14.98 11.02
N ASP A 166 5.64 14.00 11.79
CA ASP A 166 5.32 12.58 11.55
C ASP A 166 3.99 12.15 12.19
N GLY A 167 3.28 13.10 12.82
CA GLY A 167 2.03 12.90 13.53
C GLY A 167 2.21 12.32 14.93
N SER A 168 3.42 11.96 15.34
CA SER A 168 3.67 11.43 16.68
C SER A 168 3.91 12.56 17.67
N ALA A 169 3.14 12.57 18.75
CA ALA A 169 3.43 13.47 19.87
C ALA A 169 4.72 13.09 20.62
N CYS A 170 5.23 11.88 20.39
CA CYS A 170 6.38 11.28 21.08
C CYS A 170 7.73 11.49 20.40
N THR A 171 7.73 12.21 19.31
CA THR A 171 8.91 12.66 18.59
C THR A 171 9.02 14.17 18.72
N ALA A 172 10.27 14.65 18.68
CA ALA A 172 10.60 16.06 18.67
C ALA A 172 11.63 16.33 17.59
N ASN A 173 11.65 17.57 17.09
CA ASN A 173 12.54 18.01 16.02
C ASN A 173 12.39 17.16 14.74
N ASP A 174 11.15 16.88 14.39
CA ASP A 174 10.79 16.11 13.19
C ASP A 174 11.38 16.76 11.94
N ALA A 175 12.15 15.97 11.21
CA ALA A 175 12.83 16.39 10.01
C ALA A 175 12.85 15.28 8.97
N CYS A 176 12.85 15.68 7.71
CA CYS A 176 13.00 14.75 6.61
C CYS A 176 14.38 14.07 6.67
N PHE A 177 14.40 12.76 6.49
CA PHE A 177 15.59 11.98 6.26
C PHE A 177 15.30 10.94 5.18
N ARG A 178 15.95 11.08 4.03
CA ARG A 178 15.78 10.16 2.87
C ARG A 178 14.32 9.95 2.46
N GLY A 179 13.55 11.04 2.35
CA GLY A 179 12.15 10.99 1.92
C GLY A 179 11.13 10.67 3.01
N VAL A 180 11.57 10.35 4.23
CA VAL A 180 10.68 10.00 5.35
C VAL A 180 10.77 11.06 6.43
N CYS A 181 9.64 11.43 7.02
CA CYS A 181 9.63 12.29 8.20
C CYS A 181 10.03 11.47 9.43
N VAL A 182 11.12 11.86 10.09
CA VAL A 182 11.62 11.19 11.29
C VAL A 182 11.89 12.21 12.38
N GLY A 183 11.56 11.88 13.63
CA GLY A 183 11.91 12.71 14.78
C GLY A 183 12.81 12.02 15.79
N THR A 184 13.38 12.83 16.69
CA THR A 184 14.08 12.31 17.86
C THR A 184 13.07 11.86 18.90
N THR A 185 13.14 10.60 19.30
CA THR A 185 12.20 10.03 20.25
C THR A 185 12.37 10.68 21.63
N ASN A 186 11.32 11.37 22.08
CA ASN A 186 11.23 11.95 23.41
C ASN A 186 9.95 11.42 24.08
N VAL A 187 10.03 10.17 24.54
CA VAL A 187 8.89 9.47 25.16
C VAL A 187 8.36 10.16 26.41
N ASP A 188 9.20 10.95 27.08
CA ASP A 188 8.86 11.71 28.27
C ASP A 188 8.15 13.03 27.97
N ALA A 189 8.17 13.50 26.73
CA ALA A 189 7.46 14.72 26.31
C ALA A 189 6.00 14.45 25.96
N CYS A 190 5.62 13.19 25.76
CA CYS A 190 4.33 12.84 25.20
C CYS A 190 3.47 11.95 26.11
N LEU A 191 4.09 11.17 27.01
CA LEU A 191 3.38 10.22 27.85
C LEU A 191 3.72 10.45 29.32
N ASP A 192 2.70 10.43 30.17
CA ASP A 192 2.89 10.51 31.60
C ASP A 192 3.60 9.28 32.17
N ASP A 193 4.36 9.51 33.25
CA ASP A 193 4.62 8.44 34.20
C ASP A 193 3.33 8.04 34.91
N PHE A 194 3.16 6.76 35.20
CA PHE A 194 1.96 6.26 35.85
C PHE A 194 2.29 5.58 37.17
N PHE A 195 1.81 6.14 38.28
CA PHE A 195 1.92 5.49 39.58
C PHE A 195 0.70 4.63 39.88
N CYS A 196 0.92 3.32 39.95
CA CYS A 196 -0.12 2.32 40.08
C CYS A 196 -0.36 1.89 41.53
N TYR A 197 -1.64 1.90 41.90
CA TYR A 197 -2.16 1.52 43.20
C TYR A 197 -3.03 0.27 43.11
N ARG A 198 -2.88 -0.63 44.08
CA ARG A 198 -3.85 -1.70 44.32
C ARG A 198 -5.19 -1.08 44.69
N THR A 199 -6.24 -1.54 44.02
CA THR A 199 -7.61 -1.16 44.31
C THR A 199 -8.41 -2.36 44.82
N ARG A 200 -9.46 -2.05 45.57
CA ARG A 200 -10.53 -2.99 45.92
C ARG A 200 -11.85 -2.35 45.56
N LEU A 201 -12.83 -3.16 45.21
CA LEU A 201 -14.18 -2.68 44.96
C LEU A 201 -14.74 -2.04 46.24
N SER A 202 -15.34 -0.85 46.13
CA SER A 202 -15.96 -0.18 47.28
C SER A 202 -17.15 -0.98 47.80
N ALA A 203 -17.46 -0.83 49.09
CA ALA A 203 -18.60 -1.54 49.70
C ALA A 203 -19.93 -1.19 49.00
N GLY A 204 -20.75 -2.21 48.72
CA GLY A 204 -22.07 -2.07 48.09
C GLY A 204 -22.07 -2.11 46.56
N GLU A 205 -20.90 -2.09 45.92
CA GLU A 205 -20.77 -2.21 44.47
C GLU A 205 -20.88 -3.68 44.00
N THR A 206 -21.27 -3.87 42.74
CA THR A 206 -21.35 -5.20 42.13
C THR A 206 -19.98 -5.69 41.68
N ALA A 207 -19.75 -7.00 41.82
CA ALA A 207 -18.51 -7.62 41.34
C ALA A 207 -18.37 -7.46 39.83
N PHE A 208 -17.13 -7.24 39.39
CA PHE A 208 -16.80 -7.20 37.97
C PHE A 208 -17.14 -8.53 37.30
N VAL A 209 -17.89 -8.45 36.20
CA VAL A 209 -18.22 -9.62 35.37
C VAL A 209 -17.10 -9.80 34.34
N PRO A 210 -16.44 -10.98 34.28
CA PRO A 210 -15.40 -11.22 33.30
C PRO A 210 -15.88 -11.00 31.85
N ILE A 211 -15.03 -10.39 31.03
CA ILE A 211 -15.32 -10.13 29.61
C ILE A 211 -14.51 -11.11 28.77
N PRO A 212 -15.17 -12.06 28.07
CA PRO A 212 -14.47 -13.09 27.33
C PRO A 212 -13.96 -12.59 25.97
N GLY A 213 -12.87 -13.18 25.48
CA GLY A 213 -12.47 -13.11 24.07
C GLY A 213 -12.15 -11.71 23.53
N VAL A 214 -11.54 -10.83 24.33
CA VAL A 214 -11.02 -9.55 23.84
C VAL A 214 -9.80 -9.83 22.97
N HIS A 215 -9.83 -9.37 21.73
CA HIS A 215 -8.75 -9.54 20.77
C HIS A 215 -7.68 -8.49 21.02
N LEU A 216 -6.45 -8.93 21.26
CA LEU A 216 -5.31 -8.08 21.62
C LEU A 216 -4.12 -8.38 20.71
N VAL A 217 -3.73 -7.39 19.92
CA VAL A 217 -2.58 -7.46 19.03
C VAL A 217 -1.52 -6.49 19.51
N ASP A 218 -0.36 -7.03 19.85
CA ASP A 218 0.85 -6.22 20.00
C ASP A 218 1.97 -6.85 19.20
N GLN A 219 3.15 -6.26 19.31
CA GLN A 219 4.34 -6.73 18.62
C GLN A 219 4.84 -8.14 18.99
N PHE A 220 4.33 -8.76 20.06
CA PHE A 220 4.80 -10.07 20.53
C PHE A 220 3.81 -11.16 20.11
N GLU A 221 2.51 -10.87 20.18
CA GLU A 221 1.48 -11.85 19.84
C GLU A 221 0.15 -11.18 19.44
N ASP A 222 -0.57 -11.91 18.58
CA ASP A 222 -1.96 -11.68 18.19
C ASP A 222 -2.81 -12.80 18.78
N LEU A 223 -3.54 -12.51 19.86
CA LEU A 223 -4.34 -13.52 20.58
C LEU A 223 -5.60 -12.93 21.24
N ASN A 224 -6.53 -13.82 21.55
CA ASN A 224 -7.73 -13.50 22.36
C ASN A 224 -7.49 -13.75 23.85
N PHE A 225 -7.97 -12.82 24.69
CA PHE A 225 -7.84 -12.85 26.13
C PHE A 225 -9.17 -12.60 26.85
N ASP A 226 -9.40 -13.32 27.93
CA ASP A 226 -10.46 -13.02 28.89
C ASP A 226 -9.98 -11.94 29.87
N VAL A 227 -10.73 -10.85 29.98
CA VAL A 227 -10.54 -9.81 31.00
C VAL A 227 -11.24 -10.27 32.28
N VAL A 228 -10.46 -10.64 33.29
CA VAL A 228 -10.94 -11.39 34.45
C VAL A 228 -11.43 -10.48 35.58
N LYS A 229 -10.62 -9.48 35.96
CA LYS A 229 -10.96 -8.54 37.05
C LYS A 229 -10.03 -7.33 37.10
N PRO A 230 -10.49 -6.17 37.60
CA PRO A 230 -9.63 -5.03 37.86
C PRO A 230 -8.57 -5.35 38.94
N ARG A 231 -7.41 -4.72 38.81
CA ARG A 231 -6.22 -4.96 39.65
C ARG A 231 -5.64 -3.67 40.22
N PHE A 232 -5.41 -2.69 39.35
CA PHE A 232 -4.75 -1.44 39.70
C PHE A 232 -5.47 -0.24 39.11
N LEU A 233 -5.35 0.89 39.81
CA LEU A 233 -5.57 2.23 39.25
C LEU A 233 -4.21 2.90 39.17
N CYS A 234 -3.84 3.35 37.99
CA CYS A 234 -2.59 4.00 37.67
C CYS A 234 -2.88 5.46 37.35
N ALA A 235 -2.41 6.36 38.22
CA ALA A 235 -2.60 7.79 38.05
C ALA A 235 -1.40 8.41 37.34
N PRO A 236 -1.62 9.40 36.45
CA PRO A 236 -0.56 10.26 35.95
C PRO A 236 0.24 10.83 37.12
N ALA A 237 1.56 10.77 37.01
CA ALA A 237 2.48 11.00 38.10
C ALA A 237 3.58 11.96 37.68
N ASP A 238 3.79 13.00 38.48
CA ASP A 238 4.95 13.86 38.38
C ASP A 238 6.14 13.16 39.06
N LYS A 239 6.93 12.45 38.27
CA LYS A 239 8.19 11.84 38.70
C LYS A 239 9.30 12.88 38.67
N ASN A 240 9.98 13.08 39.80
CA ASN A 240 11.14 13.97 39.93
C ASN A 240 10.88 15.44 39.54
N SER A 241 9.63 15.93 39.69
CA SER A 241 9.26 17.33 39.38
C SER A 241 9.41 17.70 37.91
N GLN A 242 9.18 16.74 37.02
CA GLN A 242 9.13 16.96 35.57
C GLN A 242 7.76 17.47 35.10
N GLY A 243 6.72 17.35 35.94
CA GLY A 243 5.34 17.65 35.60
C GLY A 243 4.56 16.44 35.09
N THR A 244 3.27 16.68 34.78
CA THR A 244 2.35 15.75 34.11
C THR A 244 1.84 16.39 32.84
N ILE A 245 1.77 15.63 31.76
CA ILE A 245 1.33 16.05 30.43
C ILE A 245 -0.19 16.02 30.35
N ASP A 246 -0.79 14.87 30.69
CA ASP A 246 -2.23 14.68 30.75
C ASP A 246 -2.64 14.25 32.17
N PRO A 247 -2.99 15.20 33.04
CA PRO A 247 -3.43 14.88 34.40
C PRO A 247 -4.83 14.24 34.45
N ALA A 248 -5.57 14.20 33.34
CA ALA A 248 -6.95 13.71 33.30
C ALA A 248 -7.03 12.21 32.99
N THR A 249 -6.20 11.71 32.07
CA THR A 249 -6.26 10.32 31.61
C THR A 249 -5.49 9.38 32.52
N HIS A 250 -6.21 8.56 33.27
CA HIS A 250 -5.63 7.51 34.08
C HIS A 250 -5.56 6.20 33.32
N LEU A 251 -4.83 5.21 33.85
CA LEU A 251 -4.87 3.83 33.38
C LEU A 251 -5.51 2.94 34.44
N ARG A 252 -6.38 2.02 34.03
CA ARG A 252 -6.87 0.95 34.89
C ARG A 252 -6.35 -0.38 34.39
N ALA A 253 -5.70 -1.11 35.28
CA ALA A 253 -5.16 -2.43 34.97
C ALA A 253 -6.18 -3.52 35.28
N TYR A 254 -6.41 -4.40 34.32
CA TYR A 254 -7.22 -5.59 34.44
C TYR A 254 -6.35 -6.84 34.32
N LEU A 255 -6.58 -7.83 35.18
CA LEU A 255 -6.01 -9.17 35.00
C LEU A 255 -6.57 -9.78 33.73
N ILE A 256 -5.70 -10.19 32.82
CA ILE A 256 -6.07 -10.93 31.61
C ILE A 256 -5.58 -12.38 31.65
N ARG A 257 -6.26 -13.25 30.92
CA ARG A 257 -5.85 -14.64 30.69
C ARG A 257 -6.09 -15.00 29.23
N ALA A 258 -5.12 -15.63 28.59
CA ALA A 258 -5.34 -16.16 27.24
C ALA A 258 -6.54 -17.11 27.25
N VAL A 259 -7.38 -17.02 26.22
CA VAL A 259 -8.55 -17.88 26.07
C VAL A 259 -8.11 -19.36 26.10
N ARG A 260 -8.95 -20.23 26.67
CA ARG A 260 -8.64 -21.66 26.75
C ARG A 260 -8.42 -22.22 25.33
N GLY A 261 -7.26 -22.86 25.13
CA GLY A 261 -6.88 -23.44 23.84
C GLY A 261 -5.94 -22.57 23.01
N SER A 262 -5.67 -21.33 23.45
CA SER A 262 -4.66 -20.48 22.82
C SER A 262 -3.26 -21.11 22.83
N PRO A 263 -2.41 -20.79 21.84
CA PRO A 263 -0.99 -21.12 21.85
C PRO A 263 -0.31 -20.71 23.16
N ARG A 264 0.74 -21.45 23.54
CA ARG A 264 1.55 -21.05 24.70
C ARG A 264 2.29 -19.74 24.37
N PRO A 265 2.37 -18.78 25.31
CA PRO A 265 3.16 -17.58 25.13
C PRO A 265 4.61 -17.94 24.81
N THR A 266 5.17 -17.33 23.78
CA THR A 266 6.59 -17.43 23.44
C THR A 266 7.35 -16.41 24.30
N PRO A 267 8.29 -16.82 25.16
CA PRO A 267 9.15 -15.87 25.87
C PRO A 267 10.02 -15.09 24.89
N HIS A 268 10.09 -13.78 25.07
CA HIS A 268 11.00 -12.90 24.34
C HIS A 268 12.12 -12.49 25.28
N THR A 269 13.36 -12.79 24.90
CA THR A 269 14.53 -12.66 25.76
C THR A 269 15.45 -11.54 25.31
N ASN A 270 16.26 -11.03 26.24
CA ASN A 270 17.30 -10.03 26.00
C ASN A 270 16.76 -8.73 25.37
N ILE A 271 15.57 -8.31 25.78
CA ILE A 271 14.97 -7.05 25.33
C ILE A 271 15.67 -5.92 26.07
N LEU A 272 16.38 -5.06 25.34
CA LEU A 272 16.94 -3.84 25.89
C LEU A 272 15.82 -2.81 26.07
N VAL A 273 15.68 -2.29 27.29
CA VAL A 273 14.73 -1.24 27.64
C VAL A 273 15.51 -0.05 28.19
N THR A 274 15.23 1.13 27.63
CA THR A 274 15.89 2.39 27.97
C THR A 274 14.86 3.41 28.41
N ASN A 275 15.10 4.03 29.57
CA ASN A 275 14.33 5.15 30.12
C ASN A 275 15.20 5.96 31.09
N GLN A 276 14.63 6.92 31.83
CA GLN A 276 15.42 7.80 32.69
C GLN A 276 16.00 7.12 33.94
N ILE A 277 15.67 5.84 34.20
CA ILE A 277 16.31 5.03 35.25
C ILE A 277 17.61 4.39 34.75
N GLY A 278 17.79 4.30 33.43
CA GLY A 278 18.92 3.69 32.75
C GLY A 278 18.57 2.39 32.03
N ASP A 279 19.55 1.85 31.34
CA ASP A 279 19.39 0.67 30.48
C ASP A 279 19.29 -0.63 31.30
N ILE A 280 18.31 -1.46 30.94
CA ILE A 280 18.14 -2.80 31.50
C ILE A 280 17.80 -3.80 30.40
N HIS A 281 18.18 -5.06 30.58
CA HIS A 281 17.75 -6.16 29.73
C HIS A 281 16.72 -7.01 30.47
N VAL A 282 15.60 -7.31 29.81
CA VAL A 282 14.51 -8.08 30.40
C VAL A 282 14.04 -9.22 29.50
N ASP A 283 13.56 -10.27 30.13
CA ASP A 283 12.92 -11.43 29.49
C ASP A 283 11.44 -11.47 29.87
N THR A 284 10.56 -11.59 28.88
CA THR A 284 9.11 -11.74 29.12
C THR A 284 8.79 -13.15 29.62
N ILE A 285 7.85 -13.24 30.55
CA ILE A 285 7.40 -14.50 31.16
C ILE A 285 6.01 -14.88 30.62
N ARG A 286 5.05 -13.97 30.76
CA ARG A 286 3.68 -14.11 30.24
C ARG A 286 2.93 -12.77 30.29
N PRO A 287 1.97 -12.53 29.40
CA PRO A 287 1.01 -11.46 29.55
C PRO A 287 0.11 -11.72 30.77
N ASP A 288 -0.15 -10.70 31.58
CA ASP A 288 -1.10 -10.83 32.69
C ASP A 288 -1.91 -9.57 33.03
N LEU A 289 -1.60 -8.41 32.45
CA LEU A 289 -2.44 -7.22 32.61
C LEU A 289 -2.78 -6.58 31.27
N LEU A 290 -3.97 -6.00 31.20
CA LEU A 290 -4.38 -5.01 30.19
C LEU A 290 -4.62 -3.68 30.91
N LEU A 291 -3.88 -2.66 30.54
CA LEU A 291 -4.05 -1.28 31.01
C LEU A 291 -4.89 -0.54 29.98
N VAL A 292 -5.91 0.15 30.46
CA VAL A 292 -6.92 0.80 29.64
C VAL A 292 -7.08 2.26 30.07
N PRO A 293 -7.10 3.24 29.15
CA PRO A 293 -7.44 4.61 29.45
C PRO A 293 -8.75 4.72 30.25
N THR A 294 -8.71 5.47 31.35
CA THR A 294 -9.77 5.51 32.36
C THR A 294 -9.95 6.92 32.89
N ALA A 295 -11.20 7.39 32.89
CA ALA A 295 -11.58 8.66 33.47
C ALA A 295 -11.77 8.44 34.97
N LYS A 296 -11.31 9.40 35.77
CA LYS A 296 -11.39 9.30 37.23
C LYS A 296 -11.96 10.57 37.85
N SER A 297 -12.77 10.41 38.89
CA SER A 297 -13.23 11.51 39.74
C SER A 297 -13.28 11.08 41.21
N LEU A 298 -13.05 12.04 42.13
CA LEU A 298 -13.14 11.80 43.58
C LEU A 298 -14.50 12.19 44.16
N THR A 299 -15.34 12.87 43.39
CA THR A 299 -16.57 13.51 43.88
C THR A 299 -17.83 12.93 43.28
N SER A 300 -17.78 12.53 42.00
CA SER A 300 -18.95 12.04 41.25
C SER A 300 -18.54 11.08 40.14
N PRO A 301 -19.46 10.23 39.63
CA PRO A 301 -19.18 9.39 38.47
C PRO A 301 -18.78 10.22 37.23
N PRO A 302 -17.65 9.90 36.56
CA PRO A 302 -17.28 10.55 35.31
C PRO A 302 -18.32 10.32 34.19
N PRO A 303 -18.58 11.34 33.34
CA PRO A 303 -19.66 11.30 32.34
C PRO A 303 -19.35 10.42 31.11
N ALA A 304 -18.08 10.12 30.84
CA ALA A 304 -17.63 9.22 29.78
C ALA A 304 -16.23 8.68 30.11
N PRO A 305 -15.82 7.53 29.54
CA PRO A 305 -14.40 7.17 29.51
C PRO A 305 -13.61 8.19 28.67
N PRO A 306 -12.28 8.31 28.85
CA PRO A 306 -11.44 9.14 28.00
C PRO A 306 -11.50 8.54 26.60
N ASP A 307 -11.59 9.40 25.58
CA ASP A 307 -11.57 8.91 24.20
C ASP A 307 -10.14 8.47 23.87
N PRO A 308 -9.92 7.16 23.62
CA PRO A 308 -8.59 6.66 23.30
C PRO A 308 -8.03 7.29 22.03
N GLN A 309 -8.85 7.91 21.17
CA GLN A 309 -8.45 8.61 19.95
C GLN A 309 -8.14 10.11 20.15
N SER A 310 -8.63 10.76 21.22
CA SER A 310 -8.22 12.15 21.55
C SER A 310 -7.06 12.24 22.54
N GLU A 311 -6.91 11.28 23.46
CA GLU A 311 -5.92 11.34 24.54
C GLU A 311 -4.61 10.63 24.17
N ASN A 312 -3.42 11.17 24.47
CA ASN A 312 -2.14 10.59 24.02
C ASN A 312 -1.69 9.31 24.77
N VAL A 313 -2.65 8.54 25.30
CA VAL A 313 -2.43 7.35 26.11
C VAL A 313 -3.08 6.14 25.44
N ASP A 314 -2.25 5.19 25.00
CA ASP A 314 -2.69 3.93 24.41
C ASP A 314 -3.24 2.93 25.46
N HIS A 315 -3.86 1.86 24.98
CA HIS A 315 -3.99 0.64 25.77
C HIS A 315 -2.64 -0.05 25.84
N TYR A 316 -2.36 -0.73 26.96
CA TYR A 316 -1.12 -1.51 27.08
C TYR A 316 -1.37 -2.93 27.53
N LYS A 317 -0.78 -3.90 26.83
CA LYS A 317 -0.68 -5.29 27.28
C LYS A 317 0.63 -5.46 28.05
N CYS A 318 0.54 -5.87 29.31
CA CYS A 318 1.70 -6.00 30.18
C CYS A 318 2.12 -7.44 30.37
N TYR A 319 3.41 -7.66 30.17
CA TYR A 319 4.11 -8.91 30.39
C TYR A 319 4.83 -8.85 31.71
N LYS A 320 4.68 -9.89 32.54
CA LYS A 320 5.62 -10.09 33.64
C LYS A 320 7.01 -10.27 33.08
N VAL A 321 7.99 -9.65 33.73
CA VAL A 321 9.39 -9.76 33.32
C VAL A 321 10.30 -10.13 34.48
N HIS A 322 11.46 -10.64 34.12
CA HIS A 322 12.64 -10.71 34.97
C HIS A 322 13.84 -10.13 34.21
N LEU A 323 14.92 -9.82 34.93
CA LEU A 323 16.17 -9.40 34.30
C LEU A 323 16.75 -10.56 33.49
N THR A 324 17.22 -10.27 32.28
CA THR A 324 17.90 -11.26 31.44
C THR A 324 19.13 -11.80 32.18
N PRO A 325 19.32 -13.13 32.25
CA PRO A 325 20.52 -13.71 32.85
C PRO A 325 21.81 -13.16 32.22
N HIS A 326 22.88 -13.08 33.02
CA HIS A 326 24.20 -12.59 32.57
C HIS A 326 24.26 -11.12 32.11
N THR A 327 23.24 -10.33 32.41
CA THR A 327 23.24 -8.86 32.22
C THR A 327 23.41 -8.12 33.55
N PRO A 328 23.71 -6.81 33.57
CA PRO A 328 23.84 -6.04 34.80
C PRO A 328 22.60 -6.16 35.71
N THR A 329 22.83 -6.31 37.01
CA THR A 329 21.72 -6.39 37.97
C THR A 329 21.05 -5.03 38.16
N PHE A 330 19.75 -5.03 38.48
CA PHE A 330 19.03 -3.79 38.76
C PHE A 330 19.62 -3.11 40.02
N PRO A 331 19.94 -1.80 39.96
CA PRO A 331 20.60 -1.13 41.07
C PRO A 331 19.77 -1.17 42.35
N THR A 332 20.42 -1.44 43.49
CA THR A 332 19.70 -1.63 44.78
C THR A 332 19.19 -0.33 45.41
N ARG A 333 19.67 0.83 44.94
CA ARG A 333 19.42 2.18 45.48
C ARG A 333 18.88 3.14 44.41
N VAL A 334 17.85 2.73 43.67
CA VAL A 334 17.11 3.64 42.79
C VAL A 334 15.99 4.30 43.59
N PHE A 335 16.07 5.62 43.73
CA PHE A 335 15.06 6.44 44.41
C PHE A 335 14.56 7.52 43.47
N VAL A 336 13.25 7.74 43.48
CA VAL A 336 12.58 8.80 42.73
C VAL A 336 11.57 9.49 43.64
N THR A 337 11.27 10.75 43.38
CA THR A 337 10.10 11.40 43.98
C THR A 337 8.92 11.27 43.03
N VAL A 338 7.72 11.05 43.58
CA VAL A 338 6.48 10.99 42.82
C VAL A 338 5.44 11.83 43.52
N ALA A 339 4.87 12.80 42.81
CA ALA A 339 3.62 13.44 43.20
C ALA A 339 2.52 13.01 42.24
N ASP A 340 1.33 12.79 42.80
CA ASP A 340 0.12 12.65 42.02
C ASP A 340 -1.07 13.14 42.86
N GLN A 341 -2.27 13.05 42.32
CA GLN A 341 -3.50 13.40 43.01
C GLN A 341 -3.78 12.62 44.32
N PHE A 342 -3.09 11.50 44.59
CA PHE A 342 -3.18 10.75 45.85
C PHE A 342 -1.98 10.97 46.77
N THR A 343 -0.94 11.59 46.25
CA THR A 343 0.40 11.71 46.82
C THR A 343 0.85 13.16 46.70
N SER A 344 0.24 14.02 47.52
CA SER A 344 0.64 15.41 47.68
C SER A 344 0.84 15.71 49.17
N PRO A 345 2.02 16.18 49.60
CA PRO A 345 3.19 16.50 48.79
C PRO A 345 3.90 15.27 48.18
N ALA A 346 4.85 15.52 47.27
CA ALA A 346 5.63 14.49 46.59
C ALA A 346 6.29 13.52 47.58
N LYS A 347 6.32 12.24 47.20
CA LYS A 347 6.79 11.14 48.02
C LYS A 347 7.99 10.44 47.40
N THR A 348 9.01 10.14 48.20
CA THR A 348 10.13 9.31 47.76
C THR A 348 9.73 7.83 47.67
N LEU A 349 9.92 7.23 46.51
CA LEU A 349 9.74 5.81 46.23
C LEU A 349 11.11 5.16 46.00
N ARG A 350 11.30 3.97 46.56
CA ARG A 350 12.38 3.07 46.16
C ARG A 350 11.87 2.15 45.05
N LEU A 351 12.54 2.15 43.91
CA LEU A 351 12.32 1.16 42.86
C LEU A 351 13.14 -0.09 43.21
N VAL A 352 12.48 -1.25 43.21
CA VAL A 352 13.07 -2.50 43.74
C VAL A 352 13.54 -3.41 42.62
N ARG A 353 12.74 -3.55 41.56
CA ARG A 353 13.03 -4.38 40.40
C ARG A 353 12.07 -4.09 39.24
N PRO A 354 12.48 -4.37 38.00
CA PRO A 354 11.60 -4.65 36.88
C PRO A 354 10.46 -5.60 37.26
N LYS A 355 9.23 -5.26 36.89
CA LYS A 355 8.05 -6.06 37.22
C LYS A 355 7.18 -6.35 36.00
N HIS A 356 6.87 -5.35 35.20
CA HIS A 356 6.18 -5.53 33.93
C HIS A 356 6.82 -4.71 32.81
N LEU A 357 6.85 -5.27 31.61
CA LEU A 357 7.02 -4.53 30.36
C LEU A 357 5.65 -4.45 29.70
N CYS A 358 5.17 -3.25 29.44
CA CYS A 358 3.85 -2.98 28.91
C CYS A 358 3.98 -2.38 27.51
N THR A 359 3.50 -3.12 26.53
CA THR A 359 3.53 -2.77 25.10
C THR A 359 2.19 -2.14 24.71
N PRO A 360 2.19 -1.08 23.89
CA PRO A 360 0.98 -0.60 23.24
C PRO A 360 0.28 -1.76 22.54
N VAL A 361 -1.03 -1.84 22.68
CA VAL A 361 -1.82 -2.97 22.18
C VAL A 361 -3.04 -2.47 21.43
N GLU A 362 -3.21 -2.96 20.22
CA GLU A 362 -4.48 -2.84 19.49
C GLU A 362 -5.50 -3.73 20.21
N LYS A 363 -6.66 -3.17 20.51
CA LYS A 363 -7.72 -3.90 21.20
C LYS A 363 -9.00 -3.87 20.37
N ASN A 364 -9.35 -5.01 19.78
CA ASN A 364 -10.49 -5.20 18.87
C ASN A 364 -10.42 -4.26 17.64
N GLY A 365 -9.25 -4.07 17.02
CA GLY A 365 -9.11 -3.21 15.84
C GLY A 365 -8.91 -1.71 16.13
N GLU A 366 -8.79 -1.31 17.40
CA GLU A 366 -8.52 0.08 17.77
C GLU A 366 -7.07 0.48 17.47
N ALA A 367 -6.87 1.55 16.70
CA ALA A 367 -5.55 2.01 16.29
C ALA A 367 -4.66 2.35 17.50
N VAL A 368 -3.40 1.91 17.43
CA VAL A 368 -2.33 2.29 18.36
C VAL A 368 -1.71 3.61 17.91
N LYS A 369 -1.68 4.61 18.80
CA LYS A 369 -1.18 5.96 18.53
C LYS A 369 0.32 6.04 18.58
N ASN A 370 0.92 5.49 19.64
CA ASN A 370 2.34 5.58 19.90
C ASN A 370 2.96 4.17 19.91
N PRO A 371 3.04 3.50 18.74
CA PRO A 371 3.45 2.09 18.66
C PRO A 371 4.88 1.83 19.14
N THR A 372 5.71 2.87 19.25
CA THR A 372 7.12 2.81 19.67
C THR A 372 7.33 3.16 21.15
N VAL A 373 6.31 3.65 21.85
CA VAL A 373 6.42 4.09 23.25
C VAL A 373 5.85 3.04 24.17
N HIS A 374 6.64 2.58 25.13
CA HIS A 374 6.24 1.48 26.00
C HIS A 374 6.27 1.94 27.45
N LEU A 375 5.66 1.18 28.35
CA LEU A 375 5.78 1.44 29.78
C LEU A 375 6.61 0.33 30.43
N MET A 376 7.69 0.73 31.08
CA MET A 376 8.45 -0.17 31.95
C MET A 376 8.02 0.06 33.41
N CYS A 377 7.37 -0.94 34.00
CA CYS A 377 6.84 -0.88 35.35
C CYS A 377 7.80 -1.52 36.35
N TYR A 378 8.17 -0.74 37.37
CA TYR A 378 9.04 -1.13 38.46
C TYR A 378 8.25 -1.32 39.74
N LEU A 379 8.52 -2.40 40.47
CA LEU A 379 8.00 -2.57 41.82
C LEU A 379 8.47 -1.39 42.69
N ALA A 380 7.51 -0.62 43.21
CA ALA A 380 7.78 0.62 43.93
C ALA A 380 7.31 0.54 45.38
N HIS A 381 8.15 1.02 46.30
CA HIS A 381 7.83 1.09 47.73
C HIS A 381 8.18 2.46 48.29
N GLY A 382 7.18 3.20 48.78
CA GLY A 382 7.42 4.44 49.53
C GLY A 382 7.09 4.31 51.01
N ARG A 383 7.77 5.10 51.85
CA ARG A 383 7.41 5.31 53.26
C ARG A 383 7.18 6.81 53.52
N PRO A 384 6.22 7.20 54.38
CA PRO A 384 5.21 6.36 55.05
C PRO A 384 4.20 5.79 54.05
N ARG A 385 3.43 4.75 54.42
CA ARG A 385 2.38 4.23 53.52
C ARG A 385 1.32 5.31 53.33
N THR A 386 0.93 5.59 52.09
CA THR A 386 -0.15 6.54 51.81
C THR A 386 -1.48 6.00 52.37
N PRO A 387 -2.31 6.83 53.04
CA PRO A 387 -3.59 6.40 53.62
C PRO A 387 -4.53 5.81 52.57
N THR A 388 -5.49 4.97 52.97
CA THR A 388 -6.52 4.48 52.05
C THR A 388 -7.40 5.65 51.58
N THR A 389 -7.62 5.75 50.27
CA THR A 389 -8.61 6.69 49.70
C THR A 389 -9.83 5.89 49.29
N THR A 390 -11.00 6.19 49.82
CA THR A 390 -12.23 5.45 49.55
C THR A 390 -13.10 6.13 48.51
N GLY A 391 -13.89 5.35 47.77
CA GLY A 391 -14.95 5.86 46.92
C GLY A 391 -14.48 6.60 45.66
N VAL A 392 -13.36 6.19 45.06
CA VAL A 392 -12.85 6.74 43.79
C VAL A 392 -13.75 6.26 42.65
N PHE A 393 -14.33 7.19 41.90
CA PHE A 393 -15.16 6.88 40.74
C PHE A 393 -14.31 6.75 39.49
N LEU A 394 -14.49 5.66 38.77
CA LEU A 394 -13.78 5.33 37.54
C LEU A 394 -14.79 5.09 36.42
N ARG A 395 -14.40 5.42 35.20
CA ARG A 395 -15.11 5.01 34.00
C ARG A 395 -14.14 4.75 32.87
N ASP A 396 -14.20 3.54 32.36
CA ASP A 396 -13.47 3.10 31.17
C ASP A 396 -14.44 2.36 30.24
N GLN A 397 -13.96 1.91 29.09
CA GLN A 397 -14.71 1.15 28.10
C GLN A 397 -15.32 -0.17 28.61
N PHE A 398 -14.86 -0.72 29.74
CA PHE A 398 -15.44 -1.92 30.37
C PHE A 398 -16.48 -1.56 31.43
N GLY A 399 -16.77 -0.26 31.60
CA GLY A 399 -17.86 0.25 32.40
C GLY A 399 -17.41 1.09 33.60
N PRO A 400 -18.39 1.70 34.30
CA PRO A 400 -18.13 2.46 35.51
C PRO A 400 -17.74 1.52 36.66
N ALA A 401 -16.98 2.05 37.61
CA ALA A 401 -16.74 1.37 38.88
C ALA A 401 -16.46 2.37 39.99
N ARG A 402 -16.72 1.96 41.24
CA ARG A 402 -16.28 2.68 42.42
C ARG A 402 -15.34 1.82 43.24
N VAL A 403 -14.16 2.35 43.55
CA VAL A 403 -13.07 1.58 44.18
C VAL A 403 -12.41 2.33 45.33
N ASP A 404 -11.84 1.55 46.24
CA ASP A 404 -11.00 2.02 47.33
C ASP A 404 -9.53 1.75 46.98
N ARG A 405 -8.68 2.77 47.10
CA ARG A 405 -7.23 2.71 46.90
C ARG A 405 -6.55 2.16 48.15
N VAL A 406 -6.06 0.92 48.09
CA VAL A 406 -5.59 0.19 49.28
C VAL A 406 -4.08 0.13 49.44
N GLY A 407 -3.30 0.56 48.45
CA GLY A 407 -1.86 0.72 48.61
C GLY A 407 -1.06 0.77 47.31
N GLU A 408 0.21 1.11 47.43
CA GLU A 408 1.16 1.30 46.33
C GLU A 408 1.59 -0.04 45.71
N SER A 409 1.72 -0.08 44.37
CA SER A 409 2.10 -1.28 43.62
C SER A 409 3.37 -1.07 42.80
N GLU A 410 3.32 -0.24 41.77
CA GLU A 410 4.40 -0.08 40.79
C GLU A 410 4.37 1.29 40.16
N LEU A 411 5.54 1.77 39.72
CA LEU A 411 5.68 2.98 38.93
C LEU A 411 6.03 2.56 37.51
N CYS A 412 5.20 2.97 36.55
CA CYS A 412 5.35 2.69 35.13
C CYS A 412 5.90 3.92 34.43
N ILE A 413 7.05 3.77 33.78
CA ILE A 413 7.83 4.86 33.20
C ILE A 413 7.83 4.69 31.67
N PRO A 414 7.52 5.74 30.89
CA PRO A 414 7.72 5.75 29.45
C PRO A 414 9.12 5.27 29.08
N SER A 415 9.21 4.36 28.13
CA SER A 415 10.44 3.64 27.80
C SER A 415 10.48 3.31 26.32
N GLN A 416 11.68 3.35 25.77
CA GLN A 416 11.97 2.74 24.48
C GLN A 416 12.44 1.31 24.71
N LYS A 417 12.26 0.45 23.72
CA LYS A 417 12.91 -0.86 23.73
C LYS A 417 13.40 -1.24 22.34
N SER A 418 14.42 -2.08 22.30
CA SER A 418 14.85 -2.80 21.12
C SER A 418 14.82 -4.29 21.37
N VAL A 419 14.23 -5.04 20.44
CA VAL A 419 14.29 -6.51 20.42
C VAL A 419 15.51 -6.91 19.59
N PRO A 420 16.31 -7.92 20.01
CA PRO A 420 17.48 -8.39 19.27
C PRO A 420 17.19 -8.86 17.84
#